data_AF-A0A964RRX4-F1
#
_entry.id   AF-A0A964RRX4-F1
#
_cell.length_a   1.000
_cell.length_b   1.000
_cell.length_c   1.000
_cell.angle_alpha   90.00
_cell.angle_beta   90.00
_cell.angle_gamma   90.00
#
_symmetry.space_group_name_H-M   'P 1'
#
loop_
_entity.id
_entity.type
_entity.pdbx_description
1 polymer ?
#
loop_
_entity_poly.entity_id
_entity_poly.type
_entity_poly.pdbx_seq_one_letter_code
_entity_poly.pdbx_strand_id
1 'polypeptide(L)'
;MAKLLIPIDDDAFKSEVSIRFNNILEGFDSFKNFTLMANSIENGENNFIKFIEYIFEINNCSAYVDFYINKISDADKKKLLDLVPDEDKDILKSHLSFDKHTGVFFKILNKDLIPFLVRLNTREIFFVTFYFTYKPITIWGNYNLNFPCFFNTQENLEFYYNISKSFELISVL
;
A
#
# COMPACT_ATOMS: atom_id res chain seq x y z
N MET A 1 -10.09 19.65 3.57
CA MET A 1 -10.18 18.26 4.04
C MET A 1 -9.10 18.06 5.10
N ALA A 2 -9.37 17.33 6.19
CA ALA A 2 -8.34 17.03 7.19
C ALA A 2 -7.30 16.07 6.60
N LYS A 3 -6.03 16.17 7.05
CA LYS A 3 -5.01 15.18 6.68
C LYS A 3 -5.40 13.83 7.29
N LEU A 4 -5.57 12.84 6.43
CA LEU A 4 -5.97 11.48 6.80
C LEU A 4 -4.74 10.56 6.96
N LEU A 5 -3.63 10.88 6.29
CA LEU A 5 -2.32 10.27 6.56
C LEU A 5 -1.71 10.90 7.81
N ILE A 6 -1.41 10.07 8.79
CA ILE A 6 -0.84 10.50 10.08
C ILE A 6 0.66 10.22 10.04
N PRO A 7 1.52 11.26 10.08
CA PRO A 7 2.97 11.06 10.14
C PRO A 7 3.40 10.16 11.31
N ILE A 8 4.34 9.25 11.05
CA ILE A 8 5.01 8.45 12.09
C ILE A 8 6.52 8.53 11.87
N ASP A 9 7.31 8.62 12.94
CA ASP A 9 8.76 8.59 12.81
C ASP A 9 9.26 7.17 12.46
N ASP A 10 10.44 7.12 11.83
CA ASP A 10 11.01 5.89 11.33
C ASP A 10 11.27 4.85 12.43
N ASP A 11 11.62 5.28 13.65
CA ASP A 11 11.93 4.36 14.74
C ASP A 11 10.65 3.72 15.29
N ALA A 12 9.59 4.51 15.47
CA ALA A 12 8.26 4.01 15.83
C ALA A 12 7.67 3.11 14.72
N PHE A 13 7.87 3.44 13.44
CA PHE A 13 7.47 2.54 12.34
C PHE A 13 8.23 1.20 12.43
N LYS A 14 9.56 1.24 12.63
CA LYS A 14 10.40 0.03 12.68
C LYS A 14 10.12 -0.84 13.90
N SER A 15 9.63 -0.29 15.01
CA SER A 15 9.22 -1.08 16.18
C SER A 15 7.89 -1.80 15.98
N GLU A 16 7.01 -1.27 15.13
CA GLU A 16 5.67 -1.82 14.88
C GLU A 16 5.64 -2.78 13.68
N VAL A 17 6.43 -2.51 12.65
CA VAL A 17 6.42 -3.26 11.39
C VAL A 17 7.56 -4.27 11.31
N SER A 18 7.21 -5.55 11.37
CA SER A 18 8.15 -6.67 11.35
C SER A 18 8.55 -7.16 9.96
N ILE A 19 7.69 -6.98 8.95
CA ILE A 19 7.95 -7.37 7.56
C ILE A 19 8.35 -6.11 6.80
N ARG A 20 9.65 -5.87 6.69
CA ARG A 20 10.19 -4.69 6.02
C ARG A 20 11.59 -5.00 5.51
N PHE A 21 11.95 -4.42 4.38
CA PHE A 21 13.19 -4.66 3.66
C PHE A 21 13.46 -3.49 2.73
N ASN A 22 14.72 -3.30 2.32
CA ASN A 22 15.12 -2.12 1.55
C ASN A 22 14.88 -2.27 0.05
N ASN A 23 14.86 -3.51 -0.43
CA ASN A 23 14.67 -3.82 -1.84
C ASN A 23 13.92 -5.15 -1.99
N ILE A 24 13.26 -5.32 -3.14
CA ILE A 24 12.36 -6.45 -3.36
C ILE A 24 13.06 -7.83 -3.30
N LEU A 25 14.33 -7.91 -3.70
CA LEU A 25 15.09 -9.17 -3.67
C LEU A 25 15.30 -9.65 -2.23
N GLU A 26 15.65 -8.72 -1.32
CA GLU A 26 15.74 -9.00 0.11
C GLU A 26 14.40 -9.53 0.66
N GLY A 27 13.28 -8.97 0.19
CA GLY A 27 11.93 -9.44 0.52
C GLY A 27 11.70 -10.90 0.10
N PHE A 28 12.02 -11.23 -1.16
CA PHE A 28 11.87 -12.59 -1.69
C PHE A 28 12.77 -13.61 -0.98
N ASP A 29 13.99 -13.21 -0.60
CA ASP A 29 14.96 -14.08 0.06
C ASP A 29 14.63 -14.31 1.55
N SER A 30 14.02 -13.31 2.22
CA SER A 30 13.88 -13.31 3.68
C SER A 30 12.49 -13.70 4.17
N PHE A 31 11.46 -13.58 3.32
CA PHE A 31 10.07 -13.80 3.72
C PHE A 31 9.37 -14.80 2.80
N LYS A 32 8.43 -15.53 3.40
CA LYS A 32 7.46 -16.29 2.62
C LYS A 32 6.65 -15.31 1.78
N ASN A 33 6.38 -15.67 0.53
CA ASN A 33 5.74 -14.74 -0.38
C ASN A 33 4.87 -15.44 -1.42
N PHE A 34 3.98 -14.65 -2.01
CA PHE A 34 3.37 -14.90 -3.30
C PHE A 34 3.12 -13.54 -3.97
N THR A 35 2.92 -13.53 -5.27
CA THR A 35 2.51 -12.34 -6.01
C THR A 35 1.03 -12.39 -6.33
N LEU A 36 0.30 -11.34 -5.95
CA LEU A 36 -1.08 -11.11 -6.40
C LEU A 36 -1.06 -10.54 -7.81
N MET A 37 -1.93 -11.06 -8.67
CA MET A 37 -2.13 -10.58 -10.02
C MET A 37 -3.63 -10.41 -10.27
N ALA A 38 -3.99 -9.39 -11.05
CA ALA A 38 -5.36 -9.25 -11.51
C ALA A 38 -5.71 -10.34 -12.55
N ASN A 39 -6.90 -10.95 -12.43
CA ASN A 39 -7.41 -11.89 -13.43
C ASN A 39 -7.76 -11.22 -14.77
N SER A 40 -8.11 -9.94 -14.72
CA SER A 40 -8.39 -9.12 -15.90
C SER A 40 -7.95 -7.68 -15.66
N ILE A 41 -7.56 -6.99 -16.73
CA ILE A 41 -7.19 -5.57 -16.67
C ILE A 41 -8.40 -4.69 -16.31
N GLU A 42 -9.59 -5.06 -16.79
CA GLU A 42 -10.81 -4.25 -16.61
C GLU A 42 -11.24 -4.10 -15.14
N ASN A 43 -11.12 -5.16 -14.33
CA ASN A 43 -11.59 -5.15 -12.93
C ASN A 43 -10.46 -5.22 -11.90
N GLY A 44 -9.21 -5.39 -12.34
CA GLY A 44 -8.06 -5.61 -11.46
C GLY A 44 -7.93 -4.55 -10.36
N GLU A 45 -8.05 -3.27 -10.71
CA GLU A 45 -7.97 -2.18 -9.74
C GLU A 45 -9.04 -2.29 -8.64
N ASN A 46 -10.30 -2.50 -9.02
CA ASN A 46 -11.40 -2.64 -8.05
C ASN A 46 -11.23 -3.88 -7.17
N ASN A 47 -10.70 -4.97 -7.72
CA ASN A 47 -10.41 -6.19 -6.98
C ASN A 47 -9.30 -5.96 -5.95
N PHE A 48 -8.23 -5.25 -6.31
CA PHE A 48 -7.19 -4.83 -5.36
C PHE A 48 -7.74 -3.89 -4.28
N ILE A 49 -8.57 -2.92 -4.65
CA ILE A 49 -9.21 -2.00 -3.68
C ILE A 49 -9.99 -2.81 -2.64
N LYS A 50 -10.92 -3.66 -3.07
CA LYS A 50 -11.75 -4.48 -2.18
C LYS A 50 -10.92 -5.42 -1.32
N PHE A 51 -9.88 -6.03 -1.89
CA PHE A 51 -8.99 -6.92 -1.16
C PHE A 51 -8.23 -6.17 -0.05
N ILE A 52 -7.64 -5.01 -0.36
CA ILE A 52 -6.86 -4.23 0.62
C ILE A 52 -7.79 -3.59 1.66
N GLU A 53 -9.00 -3.17 1.28
CA GLU A 53 -10.03 -2.72 2.23
C GLU A 53 -10.41 -3.82 3.23
N TYR A 54 -10.62 -5.05 2.74
CA TYR A 54 -10.88 -6.20 3.60
C TYR A 54 -9.71 -6.47 4.55
N ILE A 55 -8.46 -6.44 4.03
CA ILE A 55 -7.26 -6.61 4.87
C ILE A 55 -7.18 -5.53 5.94
N PHE A 56 -7.51 -4.29 5.59
CA PHE A 56 -7.54 -3.16 6.53
C PHE A 56 -8.55 -3.40 7.66
N GLU A 57 -9.75 -3.86 7.33
CA GLU A 57 -10.79 -4.15 8.32
C GLU A 57 -10.37 -5.28 9.29
N ILE A 58 -9.85 -6.40 8.79
CA ILE A 58 -9.40 -7.50 9.65
C ILE A 58 -8.12 -7.18 10.44
N ASN A 59 -7.40 -6.11 10.06
CA ASN A 59 -6.22 -5.59 10.75
C ASN A 59 -6.56 -4.43 11.69
N ASN A 60 -7.74 -4.47 12.31
CA ASN A 60 -8.22 -3.48 13.28
C ASN A 60 -8.29 -2.06 12.71
N CYS A 61 -8.65 -1.94 11.42
CA CYS A 61 -8.77 -0.65 10.72
C CYS A 61 -7.51 0.21 10.85
N SER A 62 -6.33 -0.43 10.78
CA SER A 62 -5.04 0.23 10.91
C SER A 62 -4.04 -0.36 9.92
N ALA A 63 -3.30 0.51 9.25
CA ALA A 63 -2.17 0.14 8.42
C ALA A 63 -1.07 1.21 8.50
N TYR A 64 0.11 0.86 8.03
CA TYR A 64 1.15 1.82 7.70
C TYR A 64 1.41 1.79 6.20
N VAL A 65 1.92 2.90 5.67
CA VAL A 65 2.36 3.01 4.28
C VAL A 65 3.66 3.79 4.17
N ASP A 66 4.44 3.49 3.14
CA ASP A 66 5.47 4.41 2.66
C ASP A 66 4.87 5.34 1.59
N PHE A 67 5.07 6.64 1.75
CA PHE A 67 4.58 7.65 0.83
C PHE A 67 5.62 8.75 0.69
N TYR A 68 6.43 8.65 -0.37
CA TYR A 68 7.60 9.50 -0.61
C TYR A 68 7.28 10.94 -1.02
N ILE A 69 6.07 11.44 -0.78
CA ILE A 69 5.61 12.77 -1.22
C ILE A 69 6.50 13.90 -0.68
N ASN A 70 7.09 13.74 0.50
CA ASN A 70 8.02 14.71 1.10
C ASN A 70 9.43 14.65 0.49
N LYS A 71 9.73 13.66 -0.36
CA LYS A 71 11.04 13.44 -0.98
C LYS A 71 11.09 13.88 -2.44
N ILE A 72 9.95 14.21 -3.05
CA ILE A 72 9.88 14.66 -4.44
C ILE A 72 9.80 16.19 -4.53
N SER A 73 10.26 16.75 -5.65
CA SER A 73 10.29 18.19 -5.88
C SER A 73 8.88 18.78 -6.04
N ASP A 74 8.71 20.09 -5.84
CA ASP A 74 7.42 20.75 -6.09
C ASP A 74 6.98 20.63 -7.56
N ALA A 75 7.94 20.56 -8.49
CA ALA A 75 7.66 20.30 -9.90
C ALA A 75 7.07 18.88 -10.11
N ASP A 76 7.60 17.87 -9.42
CA ASP A 76 7.08 16.50 -9.50
C ASP A 76 5.76 16.34 -8.76
N LYS A 77 5.54 17.07 -7.65
CA LYS A 77 4.23 17.15 -6.99
C LYS A 77 3.16 17.71 -7.94
N LYS A 78 3.50 18.73 -8.73
CA LYS A 78 2.60 19.28 -9.74
C LYS A 78 2.28 18.25 -10.82
N LYS A 79 3.29 17.55 -11.35
CA LYS A 79 3.07 16.46 -12.33
C LYS A 79 2.19 15.35 -11.73
N LEU A 80 2.44 14.96 -10.48
CA LEU A 80 1.63 13.97 -9.78
C LEU A 80 0.16 14.40 -9.72
N LEU A 81 -0.11 15.67 -9.42
CA LEU A 81 -1.46 16.23 -9.41
C LEU A 81 -2.13 16.21 -10.80
N ASP A 82 -1.36 16.39 -11.87
CA ASP A 82 -1.86 16.34 -13.24
C ASP A 82 -2.15 14.90 -13.72
N LEU A 83 -1.47 13.89 -13.13
CA LEU A 83 -1.64 12.48 -13.48
C LEU A 83 -2.79 11.78 -12.76
N VAL A 84 -3.12 12.21 -11.53
CA VAL A 84 -4.24 11.62 -10.78
C VAL A 84 -5.60 12.06 -11.35
N PRO A 85 -6.62 11.19 -11.35
CA PRO A 85 -7.96 11.55 -11.81
C PRO A 85 -8.57 12.64 -10.92
N ASP A 86 -9.57 13.36 -11.43
CA ASP A 86 -10.20 14.48 -10.70
C ASP A 86 -10.78 14.07 -9.34
N GLU A 87 -11.29 12.84 -9.23
CA GLU A 87 -11.80 12.27 -7.98
C GLU A 87 -10.74 12.15 -6.86
N ASP A 88 -9.46 12.04 -7.23
CA ASP A 88 -8.34 11.87 -6.30
C ASP A 88 -7.58 13.18 -6.02
N LYS A 89 -7.78 14.21 -6.84
CA LYS A 89 -7.01 15.46 -6.75
C LYS A 89 -7.14 16.13 -5.39
N ASP A 90 -8.33 16.16 -4.82
CA ASP A 90 -8.55 16.84 -3.54
C ASP A 90 -7.97 16.04 -2.36
N ILE A 91 -8.01 14.70 -2.44
CA ILE A 91 -7.31 13.82 -1.51
C ILE A 91 -5.81 14.10 -1.60
N LEU A 92 -5.21 14.05 -2.80
CA LEU A 92 -3.79 14.29 -2.99
C LEU A 92 -3.37 15.69 -2.50
N LYS A 93 -4.09 16.75 -2.87
CA LYS A 93 -3.80 18.13 -2.43
C LYS A 93 -3.70 18.26 -0.92
N SER A 94 -4.56 17.57 -0.17
CA SER A 94 -4.52 17.59 1.29
C SER A 94 -3.27 16.91 1.88
N HIS A 95 -2.54 16.12 1.09
CA HIS A 95 -1.36 15.36 1.48
C HIS A 95 -0.07 15.74 0.70
N LEU A 96 -0.04 16.82 -0.09
CA LEU A 96 1.14 17.25 -0.85
C LEU A 96 2.29 17.82 0.01
N SER A 97 2.01 18.20 1.26
CA SER A 97 3.00 18.75 2.17
C SER A 97 2.67 18.43 3.62
N PHE A 98 3.70 18.19 4.43
CA PHE A 98 3.60 18.01 5.88
C PHE A 98 4.63 18.90 6.57
N ASP A 99 4.17 20.00 7.18
CA ASP A 99 5.02 21.11 7.66
C ASP A 99 6.18 20.71 8.60
N LYS A 100 6.07 19.59 9.32
CA LYS A 100 7.07 19.11 10.29
C LYS A 100 7.57 17.69 10.04
N HIS A 101 7.02 16.98 9.05
CA HIS A 101 7.37 15.57 8.84
C HIS A 101 8.26 15.42 7.62
N THR A 102 9.48 14.92 7.85
CA THR A 102 10.49 14.70 6.81
C THR A 102 10.66 13.22 6.45
N GLY A 103 9.98 12.32 7.16
CA GLY A 103 9.98 10.89 6.90
C GLY A 103 9.12 10.51 5.69
N VAL A 104 9.03 9.21 5.46
CA VAL A 104 8.23 8.62 4.37
C VAL A 104 7.10 7.76 4.90
N PHE A 105 7.06 7.45 6.19
CA PHE A 105 6.07 6.53 6.75
C PHE A 105 4.87 7.28 7.33
N PHE A 106 3.69 6.74 7.06
CA PHE A 106 2.42 7.27 7.56
C PHE A 106 1.56 6.14 8.09
N LYS A 107 0.79 6.42 9.14
CA LYS A 107 -0.28 5.58 9.63
C LYS A 107 -1.60 5.96 8.95
N ILE A 108 -2.37 4.94 8.60
CA ILE A 108 -3.72 5.05 8.06
C ILE A 108 -4.70 4.52 9.10
N LEU A 109 -5.69 5.36 9.45
CA LEU A 109 -6.81 4.99 10.31
C LEU A 109 -8.18 5.19 9.64
N ASN A 110 -8.19 5.70 8.39
CA ASN A 110 -9.41 5.88 7.61
C ASN A 110 -9.35 5.02 6.34
N LYS A 111 -10.30 4.10 6.21
CA LYS A 111 -10.44 3.20 5.05
C LYS A 111 -10.63 3.97 3.73
N ASP A 112 -11.21 5.16 3.77
CA ASP A 112 -11.48 5.98 2.56
C ASP A 112 -10.19 6.38 1.80
N LEU A 113 -9.01 6.24 2.42
CA LEU A 113 -7.72 6.42 1.75
C LEU A 113 -7.28 5.21 0.91
N ILE A 114 -7.80 4.01 1.20
CA ILE A 114 -7.35 2.79 0.52
C ILE A 114 -7.59 2.87 -0.99
N PRO A 115 -8.78 3.25 -1.51
CA PRO A 115 -9.00 3.36 -2.95
C PRO A 115 -8.00 4.28 -3.64
N PHE A 116 -7.73 5.45 -3.05
CA PHE A 116 -6.76 6.41 -3.57
C PHE A 116 -5.35 5.81 -3.66
N LEU A 117 -4.84 5.24 -2.56
CA LEU A 117 -3.49 4.69 -2.51
C LEU A 117 -3.31 3.46 -3.42
N VAL A 118 -4.35 2.63 -3.56
CA VAL A 118 -4.34 1.52 -4.52
C VAL A 118 -4.30 2.03 -5.95
N ARG A 119 -5.11 3.05 -6.30
CA ARG A 119 -5.10 3.68 -7.63
C ARG A 119 -3.73 4.24 -8.02
N LEU A 120 -3.02 4.84 -7.07
CA LEU A 120 -1.66 5.33 -7.32
C LEU A 120 -0.72 4.21 -7.79
N ASN A 121 -0.86 3.01 -7.22
CA ASN A 121 -0.07 1.84 -7.60
C ASN A 121 -0.56 1.22 -8.92
N THR A 122 -1.85 0.90 -9.03
CA THR A 122 -2.42 0.17 -10.17
C THR A 122 -2.32 0.94 -11.48
N ARG A 123 -2.30 2.27 -11.41
CA ARG A 123 -2.13 3.16 -12.56
C ARG A 123 -0.68 3.61 -12.78
N GLU A 124 0.26 3.04 -12.03
CA GLU A 124 1.70 3.31 -12.11
C GLU A 124 2.04 4.81 -11.96
N ILE A 125 1.27 5.52 -11.14
CA ILE A 125 1.43 6.96 -10.91
C ILE A 125 2.42 7.22 -9.78
N PHE A 126 2.26 6.51 -8.66
CA PHE A 126 3.10 6.67 -7.47
C PHE A 126 3.02 5.44 -6.57
N PHE A 127 4.13 4.75 -6.35
CA PHE A 127 4.10 3.49 -5.62
C PHE A 127 4.03 3.70 -4.12
N VAL A 128 3.23 2.86 -3.47
CA VAL A 128 2.97 2.80 -2.03
C VAL A 128 2.91 1.33 -1.62
N THR A 129 3.66 1.00 -0.59
CA THR A 129 3.66 -0.28 0.11
C THR A 129 2.73 -0.21 1.30
N PHE A 130 1.86 -1.21 1.47
CA PHE A 130 1.01 -1.34 2.66
C PHE A 130 1.63 -2.31 3.65
N TYR A 131 1.69 -1.91 4.92
CA TYR A 131 2.16 -2.73 6.02
C TYR A 131 1.04 -2.92 7.05
N PHE A 132 0.64 -4.17 7.23
CA PHE A 132 -0.37 -4.56 8.22
C PHE A 132 0.31 -5.37 9.33
N THR A 133 -0.05 -5.11 10.59
CA THR A 133 0.70 -5.63 11.75
C THR A 133 -0.08 -6.59 12.64
N TYR A 134 -1.42 -6.55 12.67
CA TYR A 134 -2.22 -7.43 13.53
C TYR A 134 -2.29 -8.86 13.00
N LYS A 135 -2.60 -9.01 11.71
CA LYS A 135 -2.42 -10.22 10.93
C LYS A 135 -1.38 -9.91 9.85
N PRO A 136 -0.07 -10.12 10.14
CA PRO A 136 1.00 -9.51 9.36
C PRO A 136 1.02 -9.88 7.88
N ILE A 137 1.01 -8.85 7.04
CA ILE A 137 1.25 -8.90 5.60
C ILE A 137 1.88 -7.56 5.16
N THR A 138 2.89 -7.63 4.30
CA THR A 138 3.37 -6.46 3.54
C THR A 138 3.00 -6.64 2.09
N ILE A 139 2.30 -5.66 1.53
CA ILE A 139 1.85 -5.65 0.13
C ILE A 139 2.65 -4.57 -0.58
N TRP A 140 3.63 -4.99 -1.37
CA TRP A 140 4.53 -4.09 -2.06
C TRP A 140 3.87 -3.59 -3.35
N GLY A 141 3.74 -2.27 -3.46
CA GLY A 141 3.25 -1.60 -4.67
C GLY A 141 4.19 -1.82 -5.86
N ASN A 142 3.70 -2.40 -6.96
CA ASN A 142 4.55 -2.80 -8.07
C ASN A 142 3.83 -2.67 -9.43
N TYR A 143 4.59 -2.88 -10.50
CA TYR A 143 4.20 -2.63 -11.89
C TYR A 143 3.28 -3.73 -12.48
N ASN A 144 2.54 -3.37 -13.52
CA ASN A 144 1.68 -4.26 -14.31
C ASN A 144 0.62 -5.00 -13.48
N LEU A 145 0.03 -4.35 -12.47
CA LEU A 145 -1.00 -4.93 -11.59
C LEU A 145 -0.53 -6.19 -10.83
N ASN A 146 0.78 -6.29 -10.56
CA ASN A 146 1.36 -7.38 -9.79
C ASN A 146 1.79 -6.86 -8.43
N PHE A 147 1.29 -7.42 -7.34
CA PHE A 147 1.61 -6.98 -5.97
C PHE A 147 2.26 -8.13 -5.19
N PRO A 148 3.60 -8.14 -5.06
CA PRO A 148 4.30 -9.05 -4.18
C PRO A 148 3.84 -8.88 -2.74
N CYS A 149 3.46 -9.99 -2.11
CA CYS A 149 2.97 -10.05 -0.75
C CYS A 149 3.93 -10.89 0.10
N PHE A 150 4.28 -10.38 1.28
CA PHE A 150 5.30 -10.98 2.15
C PHE A 150 4.72 -11.30 3.53
N PHE A 151 5.17 -12.43 4.09
CA PHE A 151 4.64 -13.04 5.32
C PHE A 151 5.77 -13.60 6.18
N ASN A 152 5.61 -13.46 7.51
CA ASN A 152 6.52 -14.09 8.48
C ASN A 152 6.25 -15.59 8.66
N THR A 153 5.01 -16.04 8.45
CA THR A 153 4.56 -17.41 8.78
C THR A 153 3.86 -18.06 7.61
N GLN A 154 3.93 -19.39 7.56
CA GLN A 154 3.23 -20.19 6.55
C GLN A 154 1.70 -20.04 6.69
N GLU A 155 1.21 -19.97 7.93
CA GLU A 155 -0.20 -19.77 8.25
C GLU A 155 -0.75 -18.47 7.66
N ASN A 156 -0.02 -17.35 7.80
CA ASN A 156 -0.46 -16.07 7.21
C ASN A 156 -0.47 -16.16 5.68
N LEU A 157 0.58 -16.74 5.09
CA LEU A 157 0.64 -16.95 3.64
C LEU A 157 -0.60 -17.72 3.16
N GLU A 158 -0.90 -18.87 3.76
CA GLU A 158 -2.03 -19.71 3.35
C GLU A 158 -3.37 -19.02 3.56
N PHE A 159 -3.53 -18.27 4.65
CA PHE A 159 -4.73 -17.48 4.90
C PHE A 159 -4.98 -16.45 3.79
N TYR A 160 -3.98 -15.62 3.47
CA TYR A 160 -4.12 -14.58 2.45
C TYR A 160 -4.20 -15.15 1.03
N TYR A 161 -3.47 -16.24 0.75
CA TYR A 161 -3.55 -16.97 -0.52
C TYR A 161 -4.95 -17.54 -0.78
N ASN A 162 -5.65 -17.99 0.25
CA ASN A 162 -7.00 -18.52 0.09
C ASN A 162 -8.04 -17.41 -0.04
N ILE A 163 -7.86 -16.30 0.69
CA ILE A 163 -8.80 -15.17 0.65
C ILE A 163 -8.70 -14.41 -0.66
N SER A 164 -7.51 -14.21 -1.24
CA SER A 164 -7.34 -13.52 -2.52
C SER A 164 -8.20 -14.09 -3.65
N LYS A 165 -8.45 -15.41 -3.63
CA LYS A 165 -9.33 -16.10 -4.59
C LYS A 165 -10.78 -15.61 -4.53
N SER A 166 -11.25 -15.20 -3.34
CA SER A 166 -12.60 -14.61 -3.16
C SER A 166 -12.72 -13.21 -3.74
N PHE A 167 -11.59 -12.58 -4.11
CA PHE A 167 -11.53 -11.26 -4.73
C PHE A 167 -11.12 -11.34 -6.21
N GLU A 168 -11.19 -12.53 -6.83
CA GLU A 168 -10.83 -12.73 -8.23
C GLU A 168 -9.39 -12.26 -8.55
N LEU A 169 -8.47 -12.51 -7.62
CA LEU A 169 -7.03 -12.32 -7.82
C LEU A 169 -6.34 -13.67 -7.98
N ILE A 170 -5.41 -13.76 -8.93
CA ILE A 170 -4.48 -14.90 -9.04
C ILE A 170 -3.39 -14.69 -8.00
N SER A 171 -3.01 -15.75 -7.31
CA SER A 171 -1.84 -15.78 -6.42
C SER A 171 -0.82 -16.77 -6.98
N VAL A 172 0.37 -16.26 -7.31
CA VAL A 172 1.48 -17.05 -7.86
C VAL A 172 2.59 -17.14 -6.81
N LEU A 173 2.98 -18.36 -6.44
CA LEU A 173 4.09 -18.64 -5.54
C LEU A 173 5.44 -18.47 -6.25
#